data_AF-A0A9D9IEH6-F1
#
_entry.id   AF-A0A9D9IEH6-F1
#
_cell.length_a   1.000
_cell.length_b   1.000
_cell.length_c   1.000
_cell.angle_alpha   90.00
_cell.angle_beta   90.00
_cell.angle_gamma   90.00
#
_symmetry.space_group_name_H-M   'P 1'
#
loop_
_entity.id
_entity.type
_entity.pdbx_description
1 polymer ?
#
loop_
_entity_poly.entity_id
_entity_poly.type
_entity_poly.pdbx_seq_one_letter_code
_entity_poly.pdbx_strand_id
1 'polypeptide(L)'
;MEIYDNIKAVCLALAGCVITSLAGCSGGQGEISLPRPFPVPEVPSIISSGEDAMEYLAMHYWDGYTDTSAFYPCDSTMVNGVPEKDLEQAFADWTSIILKTGPEQAGRAVSSLFDRISAVETKDTSSTVFETVSALAYKYFYDPNSPVRSEDLYLPFVSRMAAYGGFTPEQRMRYEYDARMCSLNRTGTPAADFTFSDGQGRMHTLYSLDAEYTLLFFSNPGCEACKHIIGRLESDPVLGSLVSSGRLAVANIYIDEDLVSWHEYLKEYPDRWYNGYDPSFTIRTDLLYNVRAIPSLYLLDRDKTVLLKDAPEDRVFAALHAIAGQ
;
A
#
# COMPACT_ATOMS: atom_id res chain seq x y z
N MET A 1 -4.99 -31.39 13.43
CA MET A 1 -4.29 -32.64 13.08
C MET A 1 -5.27 -33.52 12.35
N GLU A 2 -5.46 -33.18 11.09
CA GLU A 2 -6.20 -33.82 10.00
C GLU A 2 -6.36 -32.69 8.97
N ILE A 3 -6.34 -33.02 7.67
CA ILE A 3 -6.13 -32.12 6.51
C ILE A 3 -4.64 -31.95 6.14
N TYR A 4 -3.93 -33.06 6.00
CA TYR A 4 -2.75 -33.21 5.15
C TYR A 4 -2.79 -34.64 4.62
N ASP A 5 -3.54 -34.87 3.53
CA ASP A 5 -3.41 -36.04 2.65
C ASP A 5 -4.51 -35.99 1.60
N ASN A 6 -4.20 -35.47 0.40
CA ASN A 6 -4.76 -35.92 -0.89
C ASN A 6 -4.38 -34.99 -2.05
N ILE A 7 -3.13 -35.04 -2.54
CA ILE A 7 -2.83 -34.79 -3.96
C ILE A 7 -1.64 -35.68 -4.37
N LYS A 8 -1.94 -36.95 -4.69
CA LYS A 8 -1.12 -37.78 -5.58
C LYS A 8 -2.06 -38.56 -6.51
N ALA A 9 -1.69 -38.59 -7.79
CA ALA A 9 -2.30 -39.28 -8.92
C ALA A 9 -3.45 -38.54 -9.64
N VAL A 10 -3.13 -37.92 -10.79
CA VAL A 10 -3.48 -38.47 -12.11
C VAL A 10 -2.43 -37.98 -13.14
N CYS A 11 -1.52 -38.88 -13.53
CA CYS A 11 -0.78 -38.80 -14.79
C CYS A 11 -1.25 -39.96 -15.66
N LEU A 12 -1.82 -39.68 -16.84
CA LEU A 12 -1.53 -40.32 -18.13
C LEU A 12 -2.62 -39.94 -19.16
N ALA A 13 -2.24 -39.23 -20.22
CA ALA A 13 -2.67 -39.55 -21.59
C ALA A 13 -1.81 -38.78 -22.61
N LEU A 14 -1.16 -39.55 -23.48
CA LEU A 14 -0.29 -39.15 -24.58
C LEU A 14 -1.08 -38.63 -25.78
N ALA A 15 -0.54 -37.60 -26.45
CA ALA A 15 -0.57 -37.37 -27.91
C ALA A 15 0.32 -36.15 -28.17
N GLY A 16 1.30 -36.09 -29.07
CA GLY A 16 1.74 -36.91 -30.18
C GLY A 16 2.59 -35.95 -31.02
N CYS A 17 3.92 -36.15 -31.03
CA CYS A 17 4.85 -35.33 -31.80
C CYS A 17 4.52 -35.36 -33.30
N VAL A 18 4.40 -34.19 -33.91
CA VAL A 18 4.71 -34.00 -35.34
C VAL A 18 5.83 -32.97 -35.40
N ILE A 19 7.04 -33.47 -35.62
CA ILE A 19 8.23 -32.66 -35.89
C ILE A 19 8.28 -32.45 -37.40
N THR A 20 8.09 -31.22 -37.85
CA THR A 20 8.56 -30.77 -39.16
C THR A 20 9.72 -29.81 -38.95
N SER A 21 10.93 -30.34 -39.15
CA SER A 21 12.18 -29.60 -39.16
C SER A 21 12.29 -28.73 -40.42
N LEU A 22 12.39 -27.41 -40.23
CA LEU A 22 13.01 -26.52 -41.21
C LEU A 22 14.23 -25.88 -40.54
N ALA A 23 15.39 -26.28 -41.00
CA ALA A 23 16.67 -25.68 -40.64
C ALA A 23 16.79 -24.29 -41.26
N GLY A 24 17.03 -23.28 -40.43
CA GLY A 24 17.42 -21.93 -40.82
C GLY A 24 18.47 -21.40 -39.83
N CYS A 25 19.62 -21.00 -40.35
CA CYS A 25 20.82 -20.70 -39.59
C CYS A 25 20.83 -19.32 -38.90
N SER A 26 21.44 -19.32 -37.71
CA SER A 26 22.28 -18.28 -37.09
C SER A 26 21.70 -16.90 -36.75
N GLY A 27 21.31 -16.77 -35.50
CA GLY A 27 21.48 -15.60 -34.65
C GLY A 27 21.28 -16.07 -33.21
N GLY A 28 22.26 -15.89 -32.32
CA GLY A 28 22.19 -16.38 -30.95
C GLY A 28 21.10 -15.66 -30.15
N GLN A 29 19.88 -16.15 -30.26
CA GLN A 29 18.78 -15.87 -29.35
C GLN A 29 18.67 -17.11 -28.46
N GLY A 30 18.76 -16.93 -27.14
CA GLY A 30 18.50 -18.02 -26.20
C GLY A 30 17.15 -18.66 -26.52
N GLU A 31 17.05 -19.98 -26.46
CA GLU A 31 15.77 -20.67 -26.67
C GLU A 31 14.71 -20.08 -25.74
N ILE A 32 13.63 -19.56 -26.33
CA ILE A 32 12.47 -19.08 -25.58
C ILE A 32 11.85 -20.29 -24.89
N SER A 33 11.76 -20.21 -23.57
CA SER A 33 11.16 -21.25 -22.73
C SER A 33 9.64 -21.26 -22.88
N LEU A 34 9.01 -22.41 -22.62
CA LEU A 34 7.56 -22.53 -22.62
C LEU A 34 6.92 -21.73 -21.47
N PRO A 35 5.65 -21.30 -21.61
CA PRO A 35 4.88 -20.74 -20.50
C PRO A 35 4.91 -21.63 -19.26
N ARG A 36 4.85 -21.01 -18.09
CA ARG A 36 4.99 -21.65 -16.78
C ARG A 36 4.00 -21.11 -15.75
N PRO A 37 3.63 -21.88 -14.71
CA PRO A 37 2.97 -21.32 -13.54
C PRO A 37 3.90 -20.36 -12.80
N PHE A 38 3.34 -19.52 -11.91
CA PHE A 38 4.16 -18.68 -11.02
C PHE A 38 5.06 -19.57 -10.14
N PRO A 39 6.38 -19.34 -10.10
CA PRO A 39 7.32 -20.16 -9.34
C PRO A 39 7.28 -19.79 -7.84
N VAL A 40 6.34 -20.38 -7.10
CA VAL A 40 6.19 -20.17 -5.66
C VAL A 40 7.47 -20.60 -4.91
N PRO A 41 8.01 -19.79 -3.99
CA PRO A 41 9.19 -20.17 -3.20
C PRO A 41 8.89 -21.33 -2.23
N GLU A 42 9.85 -22.24 -2.08
CA GLU A 42 9.82 -23.25 -1.02
C GLU A 42 10.59 -22.77 0.21
N VAL A 43 9.99 -22.88 1.39
CA VAL A 43 10.65 -22.55 2.67
C VAL A 43 11.62 -23.68 3.02
N PRO A 44 12.91 -23.40 3.23
CA PRO A 44 13.88 -24.40 3.64
C PRO A 44 13.49 -25.09 4.96
N SER A 45 13.64 -26.41 5.03
CA SER A 45 13.27 -27.22 6.20
C SER A 45 14.04 -26.89 7.48
N ILE A 46 15.16 -26.16 7.38
CA ILE A 46 15.91 -25.64 8.54
C ILE A 46 15.17 -24.48 9.24
N ILE A 47 14.26 -23.80 8.55
CA ILE A 47 13.44 -22.74 9.10
C ILE A 47 12.25 -23.38 9.83
N SER A 48 12.33 -23.43 11.15
CA SER A 48 11.32 -24.09 11.98
C SER A 48 10.26 -23.15 12.55
N SER A 49 10.52 -21.84 12.60
CA SER A 49 9.58 -20.87 13.14
C SER A 49 8.68 -20.29 12.04
N GLY A 50 7.41 -20.04 12.36
CA GLY A 50 6.47 -19.44 11.42
C GLY A 50 6.82 -17.99 11.05
N GLU A 51 7.48 -17.27 11.97
CA GLU A 51 7.93 -15.90 11.76
C GLU A 51 9.12 -15.85 10.79
N ASP A 52 10.16 -16.64 11.03
CA ASP A 52 11.30 -16.75 10.12
C ASP A 52 10.88 -17.25 8.73
N ALA A 53 9.86 -18.13 8.66
CA ALA A 53 9.30 -18.57 7.39
C ALA A 53 8.62 -17.43 6.63
N MET A 54 7.89 -16.55 7.33
CA MET A 54 7.27 -15.36 6.71
C MET A 54 8.33 -14.34 6.27
N GLU A 55 9.37 -14.11 7.07
CA GLU A 55 10.48 -13.24 6.67
C GLU A 55 11.22 -13.79 5.44
N TYR A 56 11.47 -15.11 5.40
CA TYR A 56 12.06 -15.76 4.24
C TYR A 56 11.18 -15.59 3.00
N LEU A 57 9.89 -15.90 3.11
CA LEU A 57 8.95 -15.75 2.01
C LEU A 57 8.87 -14.30 1.54
N ALA A 58 8.84 -13.32 2.43
CA ALA A 58 8.84 -11.90 2.08
C ALA A 58 10.04 -11.52 1.20
N MET A 59 11.23 -12.01 1.53
CA MET A 59 12.47 -11.69 0.82
C MET A 59 12.67 -12.48 -0.48
N HIS A 60 12.27 -13.75 -0.50
CA HIS A 60 12.59 -14.70 -1.58
C HIS A 60 11.42 -14.99 -2.53
N TYR A 61 10.26 -14.35 -2.34
CA TYR A 61 9.06 -14.59 -3.15
C TYR A 61 9.27 -14.48 -4.66
N TRP A 62 10.10 -13.52 -5.06
CA TRP A 62 10.29 -13.15 -6.45
C TRP A 62 11.51 -13.81 -7.08
N ASP A 63 12.22 -14.67 -6.35
CA ASP A 63 13.51 -15.23 -6.77
C ASP A 63 13.39 -16.05 -8.05
N GLY A 64 12.50 -17.05 -8.07
CA GLY A 64 12.27 -17.87 -9.25
C GLY A 64 11.56 -17.11 -10.39
N TYR A 65 10.75 -16.10 -10.05
CA TYR A 65 10.02 -15.31 -11.04
C TYR A 65 10.96 -14.39 -11.80
N THR A 66 11.94 -13.79 -11.13
CA THR A 66 12.91 -12.85 -11.72
C THR A 66 14.26 -13.49 -12.05
N ASP A 67 14.37 -14.82 -11.98
CA ASP A 67 15.56 -15.52 -12.46
C ASP A 67 15.75 -15.27 -13.96
N THR A 68 16.92 -14.73 -14.30
CA THR A 68 17.28 -14.39 -15.67
C THR A 68 18.04 -15.51 -16.38
N SER A 69 18.23 -16.67 -15.75
CA SER A 69 18.93 -17.82 -16.34
C SER A 69 18.25 -18.38 -17.60
N ALA A 70 16.94 -18.15 -17.73
CA ALA A 70 16.13 -18.50 -18.89
C ALA A 70 15.33 -17.28 -19.40
N PHE A 71 15.01 -17.27 -20.69
CA PHE A 71 14.15 -16.27 -21.30
C PHE A 71 12.74 -16.86 -21.49
N TYR A 72 11.74 -16.16 -21.00
CA TYR A 72 10.33 -16.55 -21.11
C TYR A 72 9.54 -15.50 -21.93
N PRO A 73 8.43 -15.91 -22.57
CA PRO A 73 7.65 -14.99 -23.39
C PRO A 73 6.99 -13.88 -22.56
N CYS A 74 6.97 -12.67 -23.13
CA CYS A 74 6.12 -11.56 -22.70
C CYS A 74 5.20 -11.19 -23.87
N ASP A 75 3.90 -11.11 -23.62
CA ASP A 75 2.88 -10.65 -24.58
C ASP A 75 1.73 -9.94 -23.84
N SER A 76 0.60 -9.68 -24.51
CA SER A 76 -0.56 -9.01 -23.91
C SER A 76 -1.31 -9.80 -22.84
N THR A 77 -0.95 -11.06 -22.60
CA THR A 77 -1.61 -11.99 -21.66
C THR A 77 -0.65 -12.68 -20.71
N MET A 78 0.67 -12.62 -20.99
CA MET A 78 1.72 -13.26 -20.21
C MET A 78 2.88 -12.30 -19.97
N VAL A 79 3.44 -12.38 -18.77
CA VAL A 79 4.64 -11.63 -18.37
C VAL A 79 5.64 -12.64 -17.80
N ASN A 80 6.81 -12.72 -18.42
CA ASN A 80 7.86 -13.68 -18.10
C ASN A 80 7.37 -15.14 -18.02
N GLY A 81 6.54 -15.53 -19.00
CA GLY A 81 5.95 -16.85 -19.12
C GLY A 81 4.80 -17.16 -18.17
N VAL A 82 4.42 -16.22 -17.30
CA VAL A 82 3.32 -16.37 -16.34
C VAL A 82 2.09 -15.59 -16.82
N PRO A 83 0.88 -16.17 -16.81
CA PRO A 83 -0.34 -15.41 -17.12
C PRO A 83 -0.49 -14.18 -16.23
N GLU A 84 -0.89 -13.04 -16.79
CA GLU A 84 -0.96 -11.76 -16.05
C GLU A 84 -1.82 -11.86 -14.78
N LYS A 85 -2.95 -12.59 -14.84
CA LYS A 85 -3.82 -12.84 -13.69
C LYS A 85 -3.13 -13.59 -12.55
N ASP A 86 -2.22 -14.52 -12.87
CA ASP A 86 -1.54 -15.36 -11.89
C ASP A 86 -0.37 -14.57 -11.27
N LEU A 87 0.25 -13.67 -12.05
CA LEU A 87 1.22 -12.70 -11.54
C LEU A 87 0.57 -11.70 -10.57
N GLU A 88 -0.60 -11.16 -10.91
CA GLU A 88 -1.32 -10.27 -10.00
C GLU A 88 -1.72 -10.98 -8.71
N GLN A 89 -2.24 -12.21 -8.80
CA GLN A 89 -2.55 -13.00 -7.60
C GLN A 89 -1.29 -13.23 -6.75
N ALA A 90 -0.15 -13.55 -7.38
CA ALA A 90 1.12 -13.71 -6.68
C ALA A 90 1.55 -12.42 -5.97
N PHE A 91 1.32 -11.24 -6.57
CA PHE A 91 1.58 -9.95 -5.94
C PHE A 91 0.67 -9.70 -4.73
N ALA A 92 -0.61 -10.06 -4.82
CA ALA A 92 -1.57 -9.96 -3.71
C ALA A 92 -1.19 -10.89 -2.53
N ASP A 93 -0.77 -12.12 -2.84
CA ASP A 93 -0.32 -13.11 -1.85
C ASP A 93 0.95 -12.61 -1.14
N TRP A 94 1.92 -12.09 -1.90
CA TRP A 94 3.13 -11.49 -1.35
C TRP A 94 2.84 -10.26 -0.49
N THR A 95 1.92 -9.39 -0.92
CA THR A 95 1.46 -8.24 -0.12
C THR A 95 0.93 -8.69 1.24
N SER A 96 0.16 -9.77 1.27
CA SER A 96 -0.40 -10.35 2.50
C SER A 96 0.67 -10.93 3.44
N ILE A 97 1.84 -11.32 2.91
CA ILE A 97 2.99 -11.78 3.67
C ILE A 97 3.74 -10.60 4.27
N ILE A 98 4.15 -9.61 3.46
CA ILE A 98 4.97 -8.48 3.92
C ILE A 98 4.24 -7.59 4.94
N LEU A 99 2.91 -7.53 4.88
CA LEU A 99 2.10 -6.81 5.88
C LEU A 99 2.22 -7.42 7.29
N LYS A 100 2.75 -8.65 7.43
CA LYS A 100 2.90 -9.36 8.70
C LYS A 100 4.33 -9.39 9.24
N THR A 101 5.35 -9.02 8.44
CA THR A 101 6.78 -9.15 8.81
C THR A 101 7.34 -7.93 9.54
N GLY A 102 6.52 -6.89 9.80
CA GLY A 102 6.99 -5.62 10.36
C GLY A 102 7.57 -4.66 9.31
N PRO A 103 7.66 -3.35 9.64
CA PRO A 103 7.93 -2.30 8.66
C PRO A 103 9.33 -2.34 8.05
N GLU A 104 10.37 -2.71 8.82
CA GLU A 104 11.74 -2.79 8.33
C GLU A 104 11.90 -3.93 7.31
N GLN A 105 11.46 -5.14 7.67
CA GLN A 105 11.44 -6.31 6.79
C GLN A 105 10.62 -6.05 5.52
N ALA A 106 9.41 -5.50 5.66
CA ALA A 106 8.57 -5.19 4.51
C ALA A 106 9.23 -4.20 3.56
N GLY A 107 9.88 -3.16 4.10
CA GLY A 107 10.64 -2.19 3.30
C GLY A 107 11.83 -2.82 2.58
N ARG A 108 12.54 -3.75 3.21
CA ARG A 108 13.63 -4.53 2.58
C ARG A 108 13.12 -5.47 1.48
N ALA A 109 11.98 -6.12 1.70
CA ALA A 109 11.36 -6.99 0.70
C ALA A 109 10.94 -6.20 -0.55
N VAL A 110 10.27 -5.05 -0.37
CA VAL A 110 9.88 -4.17 -1.48
C VAL A 110 11.09 -3.60 -2.22
N SER A 111 12.12 -3.23 -1.48
CA SER A 111 13.41 -2.83 -2.03
C SER A 111 14.03 -3.91 -2.93
N SER A 112 14.07 -5.14 -2.43
CA SER A 112 14.59 -6.31 -3.15
C SER A 112 13.78 -6.60 -4.42
N LEU A 113 12.45 -6.49 -4.36
CA LEU A 113 11.60 -6.63 -5.55
C LEU A 113 12.01 -5.65 -6.66
N PHE A 114 12.20 -4.37 -6.34
CA PHE A 114 12.64 -3.37 -7.32
C PHE A 114 14.01 -3.74 -7.92
N ASP A 115 14.98 -4.08 -7.06
CA ASP A 115 16.35 -4.40 -7.49
C ASP A 115 16.33 -5.63 -8.44
N ARG A 116 15.42 -6.59 -8.21
CA ARG A 116 15.23 -7.76 -9.08
C ARG A 116 14.60 -7.41 -10.43
N ILE A 117 13.49 -6.67 -10.46
CA ILE A 117 12.83 -6.34 -11.74
C ILE A 117 13.68 -5.40 -12.60
N SER A 118 14.47 -4.51 -12.00
CA SER A 118 15.40 -3.65 -12.73
C SER A 118 16.58 -4.44 -13.31
N ALA A 119 17.01 -5.52 -12.65
CA ALA A 119 17.99 -6.44 -13.22
C ALA A 119 17.43 -7.22 -14.43
N VAL A 120 16.14 -7.59 -14.41
CA VAL A 120 15.46 -8.18 -15.58
C VAL A 120 15.46 -7.18 -16.73
N GLU A 121 15.01 -5.94 -16.50
CA GLU A 121 14.97 -4.87 -17.51
C GLU A 121 16.35 -4.59 -18.12
N THR A 122 17.39 -4.53 -17.29
CA THR A 122 18.76 -4.29 -17.75
C THR A 122 19.26 -5.40 -18.69
N LYS A 123 18.79 -6.64 -18.48
CA LYS A 123 19.21 -7.79 -19.29
C LYS A 123 18.36 -7.96 -20.55
N ASP A 124 17.07 -7.66 -20.46
CA ASP A 124 16.09 -7.82 -21.54
C ASP A 124 15.12 -6.63 -21.54
N THR A 125 15.46 -5.59 -22.30
CA THR A 125 14.63 -4.39 -22.46
C THR A 125 13.37 -4.63 -23.31
N SER A 126 13.14 -5.86 -23.77
CA SER A 126 11.88 -6.25 -24.43
C SER A 126 10.90 -6.90 -23.48
N SER A 127 11.35 -7.23 -22.27
CA SER A 127 10.51 -7.72 -21.18
C SER A 127 9.54 -6.65 -20.71
N THR A 128 8.35 -7.04 -20.29
CA THR A 128 7.36 -6.14 -19.65
C THR A 128 7.29 -6.33 -18.14
N VAL A 129 8.25 -7.06 -17.55
CA VAL A 129 8.29 -7.36 -16.11
C VAL A 129 8.38 -6.08 -15.29
N PHE A 130 9.27 -5.17 -15.68
CA PHE A 130 9.52 -3.96 -14.92
C PHE A 130 8.29 -3.05 -14.89
N GLU A 131 7.65 -2.81 -16.03
CA GLU A 131 6.44 -1.99 -16.16
C GLU A 131 5.28 -2.63 -15.40
N THR A 132 5.06 -3.94 -15.61
CA THR A 132 3.91 -4.65 -15.03
C THR A 132 4.01 -4.69 -13.51
N VAL A 133 5.17 -5.05 -12.96
CA VAL A 133 5.36 -5.11 -11.51
C VAL A 133 5.35 -3.70 -10.89
N SER A 134 5.87 -2.69 -11.58
CA SER A 134 5.77 -1.30 -11.12
C SER A 134 4.32 -0.80 -11.09
N ALA A 135 3.51 -1.18 -12.08
CA ALA A 135 2.08 -0.90 -12.09
C ALA A 135 1.33 -1.60 -10.94
N LEU A 136 1.69 -2.84 -10.61
CA LEU A 136 1.15 -3.55 -9.45
C LEU A 136 1.57 -2.89 -8.14
N ALA A 137 2.83 -2.47 -7.98
CA ALA A 137 3.29 -1.75 -6.80
C ALA A 137 2.51 -0.45 -6.58
N TYR A 138 2.25 0.32 -7.65
CA TYR A 138 1.37 1.49 -7.58
C TYR A 138 -0.07 1.07 -7.21
N LYS A 139 -0.66 0.11 -7.93
CA LYS A 139 -2.06 -0.33 -7.75
C LYS A 139 -2.32 -0.81 -6.32
N TYR A 140 -1.42 -1.56 -5.73
CA TYR A 140 -1.61 -2.16 -4.40
C TYR A 140 -1.19 -1.21 -3.28
N PHE A 141 -0.05 -0.53 -3.39
CA PHE A 141 0.49 0.24 -2.26
C PHE A 141 0.14 1.71 -2.30
N TYR A 142 -0.11 2.30 -3.47
CA TYR A 142 -0.32 3.73 -3.61
C TYR A 142 -1.74 4.09 -4.04
N ASP A 143 -2.41 3.37 -4.93
CA ASP A 143 -3.78 3.74 -5.35
C ASP A 143 -4.71 4.00 -4.14
N PRO A 144 -5.35 5.18 -4.03
CA PRO A 144 -6.23 5.49 -2.90
C PRO A 144 -7.40 4.51 -2.72
N ASN A 145 -7.82 3.84 -3.79
CA ASN A 145 -8.89 2.83 -3.75
C ASN A 145 -8.40 1.44 -3.33
N SER A 146 -7.08 1.24 -3.19
CA SER A 146 -6.55 -0.05 -2.76
C SER A 146 -6.92 -0.33 -1.30
N PRO A 147 -7.44 -1.53 -1.00
CA PRO A 147 -7.74 -1.95 0.37
C PRO A 147 -6.47 -2.27 1.17
N VAL A 148 -5.32 -2.33 0.51
CA VAL A 148 -4.01 -2.62 1.11
C VAL A 148 -3.00 -1.48 0.89
N ARG A 149 -3.49 -0.29 0.56
CA ARG A 149 -2.64 0.89 0.38
C ARG A 149 -1.79 1.15 1.62
N SER A 150 -0.54 1.51 1.38
CA SER A 150 0.42 1.89 2.40
C SER A 150 1.55 2.68 1.75
N GLU A 151 1.59 3.98 2.01
CA GLU A 151 2.69 4.83 1.54
C GLU A 151 4.04 4.40 2.13
N ASP A 152 4.06 3.77 3.31
CA ASP A 152 5.28 3.19 3.89
C ASP A 152 5.80 1.97 3.11
N LEU A 153 4.92 1.19 2.48
CA LEU A 153 5.31 0.12 1.55
C LEU A 153 5.70 0.69 0.18
N TYR A 154 5.03 1.72 -0.31
CA TYR A 154 5.35 2.31 -1.61
C TYR A 154 6.65 3.11 -1.60
N LEU A 155 6.93 3.84 -0.51
CA LEU A 155 8.13 4.69 -0.35
C LEU A 155 9.45 4.02 -0.76
N PRO A 156 9.82 2.82 -0.26
CA PRO A 156 11.07 2.16 -0.64
C PRO A 156 11.12 1.78 -2.12
N PHE A 157 9.98 1.53 -2.76
CA PHE A 157 9.87 1.25 -4.20
C PHE A 157 10.05 2.54 -5.01
N VAL A 158 9.26 3.57 -4.72
CA VAL A 158 9.28 4.82 -5.47
C VAL A 158 10.56 5.62 -5.27
N SER A 159 11.21 5.50 -4.10
CA SER A 159 12.54 6.07 -3.87
C SER A 159 13.59 5.46 -4.79
N ARG A 160 13.46 4.17 -5.13
CA ARG A 160 14.33 3.53 -6.12
C ARG A 160 14.01 3.95 -7.54
N MET A 161 12.72 4.07 -7.88
CA MET A 161 12.31 4.65 -9.17
C MET A 161 12.88 6.06 -9.36
N ALA A 162 12.87 6.89 -8.32
CA ALA A 162 13.47 8.23 -8.33
C ALA A 162 14.99 8.21 -8.53
N ALA A 163 15.68 7.15 -8.10
CA ALA A 163 17.12 6.98 -8.26
C ALA A 163 17.53 6.13 -9.48
N TYR A 164 16.58 5.55 -10.20
CA TYR A 164 16.85 4.53 -11.21
C TYR A 164 17.49 5.14 -12.47
N GLY A 165 18.70 4.69 -12.79
CA GLY A 165 19.48 5.20 -13.92
C GLY A 165 18.90 4.85 -15.30
N GLY A 166 17.95 3.91 -15.40
CA GLY A 166 17.27 3.57 -16.64
C GLY A 166 16.23 4.60 -17.10
N PHE A 167 15.91 5.59 -16.26
CA PHE A 167 14.96 6.65 -16.58
C PHE A 167 15.64 7.96 -16.99
N THR A 168 14.97 8.73 -17.85
CA THR A 168 15.36 10.13 -18.10
C THR A 168 15.15 10.98 -16.85
N PRO A 169 15.84 12.13 -16.71
CA PRO A 169 15.57 13.08 -15.63
C PRO A 169 14.09 13.45 -15.51
N GLU A 170 13.39 13.61 -16.63
CA GLU A 170 11.97 13.97 -16.65
C GLU A 170 11.07 12.87 -16.11
N GLN A 171 11.39 11.62 -16.44
CA GLN A 171 10.69 10.46 -15.88
C GLN A 171 10.90 10.35 -14.36
N ARG A 172 12.11 10.65 -13.88
CA ARG A 172 12.44 10.60 -12.43
C ARG A 172 11.74 11.69 -11.62
N MET A 173 11.50 12.87 -12.18
CA MET A 173 10.83 13.98 -11.47
C MET A 173 9.48 13.58 -10.85
N ARG A 174 8.68 12.76 -11.56
CA ARG A 174 7.41 12.25 -11.02
C ARG A 174 7.64 11.38 -9.78
N TYR A 175 8.60 10.48 -9.85
CA TYR A 175 8.90 9.57 -8.75
C TYR A 175 9.59 10.27 -7.57
N GLU A 176 10.41 11.28 -7.83
CA GLU A 176 10.96 12.16 -6.79
C GLU A 176 9.85 12.89 -6.04
N TYR A 177 8.85 13.40 -6.77
CA TYR A 177 7.67 14.01 -6.17
C TYR A 177 6.88 13.00 -5.33
N ASP A 178 6.55 11.82 -5.87
CA ASP A 178 5.82 10.78 -5.15
C ASP A 178 6.57 10.30 -3.90
N ALA A 179 7.90 10.10 -4.00
CA ALA A 179 8.74 9.72 -2.86
C ALA A 179 8.73 10.81 -1.77
N ARG A 180 8.80 12.09 -2.16
CA ARG A 180 8.68 13.22 -1.23
C ARG A 180 7.32 13.23 -0.54
N MET A 181 6.23 13.04 -1.29
CA MET A 181 4.88 13.00 -0.71
C MET A 181 4.71 11.80 0.24
N CYS A 182 5.24 10.63 -0.12
CA CYS A 182 5.26 9.45 0.75
C CYS A 182 6.07 9.66 2.03
N SER A 183 7.07 10.55 2.01
CA SER A 183 7.92 10.85 3.17
C SER A 183 7.28 11.75 4.23
N LEU A 184 6.15 12.40 3.92
CA LEU A 184 5.41 13.25 4.87
C LEU A 184 4.70 12.38 5.92
N ASN A 185 4.71 12.78 7.20
CA ASN A 185 3.94 12.14 8.28
C ASN A 185 4.07 10.60 8.32
N ARG A 186 5.28 10.08 8.15
CA ARG A 186 5.53 8.62 8.13
C ARG A 186 5.15 7.99 9.46
N THR A 187 4.73 6.73 9.40
CA THR A 187 4.49 5.94 10.61
C THR A 187 5.76 5.94 11.49
N GLY A 188 5.58 6.17 12.79
CA GLY A 188 6.66 6.29 13.77
C GLY A 188 7.34 7.67 13.82
N THR A 189 6.86 8.66 13.05
CA THR A 189 7.35 10.05 13.11
C THR A 189 6.26 10.99 13.62
N PRO A 190 6.62 12.14 14.23
CA PRO A 190 5.64 13.17 14.60
C PRO A 190 4.89 13.68 13.37
N ALA A 191 3.57 13.82 13.48
CA ALA A 191 2.74 14.41 12.43
C ALA A 191 3.02 15.92 12.31
N ALA A 192 2.91 16.48 11.11
CA ALA A 192 3.00 17.92 10.90
C ALA A 192 1.87 18.63 11.65
N ASP A 193 2.22 19.57 12.53
CA ASP A 193 1.23 20.43 13.18
C ASP A 193 0.64 21.41 12.15
N PHE A 194 -0.62 21.76 12.35
CA PHE A 194 -1.33 22.74 11.53
C PHE A 194 -2.40 23.43 12.38
N THR A 195 -2.79 24.63 11.95
CA THR A 195 -3.87 25.38 12.59
C THR A 195 -5.18 25.14 11.86
N PHE A 196 -6.27 24.97 12.60
CA PHE A 196 -7.62 24.87 12.04
C PHE A 196 -8.60 25.73 12.84
N SER A 197 -9.67 26.18 12.18
CA SER A 197 -10.78 26.89 12.83
C SER A 197 -11.95 25.94 13.01
N ASP A 198 -12.57 25.93 14.19
CA ASP A 198 -13.85 25.25 14.39
C ASP A 198 -15.04 26.07 13.85
N GLY A 199 -16.24 25.48 13.88
CA GLY A 199 -17.46 26.13 13.40
C GLY A 199 -17.91 27.37 14.22
N GLN A 200 -17.25 27.66 15.34
CA GLN A 200 -17.47 28.88 16.13
C GLN A 200 -16.38 29.93 15.86
N GLY A 201 -15.44 29.67 14.95
CA GLY A 201 -14.31 30.55 14.65
C GLY A 201 -13.17 30.46 15.67
N ARG A 202 -13.18 29.47 16.58
CA ARG A 202 -12.07 29.29 17.53
C ARG A 202 -10.94 28.56 16.83
N MET A 203 -9.73 29.07 17.01
CA MET A 203 -8.52 28.51 16.43
C MET A 203 -7.94 27.44 17.35
N HIS A 204 -7.58 26.31 16.75
CA HIS A 204 -6.92 25.17 17.40
C HIS A 204 -5.69 24.79 16.57
N THR A 205 -4.76 24.04 17.16
CA THR A 205 -3.75 23.29 16.42
C THR A 205 -3.93 21.80 16.64
N LEU A 206 -3.42 20.94 15.74
CA LEU A 206 -3.42 19.49 15.98
C LEU A 206 -2.77 19.16 17.33
N TYR A 207 -1.67 19.82 17.67
CA TYR A 207 -0.93 19.59 18.91
C TYR A 207 -1.61 20.14 20.16
N SER A 208 -2.60 21.03 20.01
CA SER A 208 -3.42 21.52 21.13
C SER A 208 -4.48 20.52 21.61
N LEU A 209 -4.73 19.44 20.85
CA LEU A 209 -5.70 18.41 21.20
C LEU A 209 -5.13 17.46 22.27
N ASP A 210 -5.65 17.55 23.50
CA ASP A 210 -5.25 16.70 24.62
C ASP A 210 -6.07 15.40 24.65
N ALA A 211 -5.46 14.30 24.19
CA ALA A 211 -6.03 12.96 24.21
C ALA A 211 -4.90 11.91 24.12
N GLU A 212 -5.15 10.68 24.60
CA GLU A 212 -4.21 9.56 24.45
C GLU A 212 -4.01 9.17 22.98
N TYR A 213 -5.06 9.31 22.18
CA TYR A 213 -5.05 9.07 20.75
C TYR A 213 -5.81 10.17 20.02
N THR A 214 -5.38 10.49 18.79
CA THR A 214 -6.10 11.40 17.90
C THR A 214 -6.38 10.70 16.57
N LEU A 215 -7.66 10.60 16.21
CA LEU A 215 -8.08 10.25 14.85
C LEU A 215 -8.21 11.54 14.04
N LEU A 216 -7.23 11.80 13.18
CA LEU A 216 -7.29 12.87 12.20
C LEU A 216 -7.99 12.36 10.94
N PHE A 217 -9.09 13.01 10.59
CA PHE A 217 -10.00 12.60 9.54
C PHE A 217 -10.20 13.76 8.56
N PHE A 218 -9.60 13.64 7.38
CA PHE A 218 -9.86 14.56 6.28
C PHE A 218 -11.15 14.17 5.56
N SER A 219 -12.14 15.05 5.57
CA SER A 219 -13.48 14.79 5.05
C SER A 219 -14.01 15.94 4.20
N ASN A 220 -14.98 15.65 3.34
CA ASN A 220 -15.70 16.63 2.54
C ASN A 220 -17.21 16.56 2.82
N PRO A 221 -17.90 17.71 2.84
CA PRO A 221 -19.36 17.77 2.93
C PRO A 221 -20.04 16.89 1.88
N GLY A 222 -21.06 16.14 2.29
CA GLY A 222 -21.85 15.30 1.38
C GLY A 222 -21.14 14.05 0.83
N CYS A 223 -19.89 13.77 1.19
CA CYS A 223 -19.18 12.56 0.76
C CYS A 223 -19.78 11.30 1.38
N GLU A 224 -20.26 10.36 0.55
CA GLU A 224 -20.89 9.10 1.01
C GLU A 224 -19.93 8.20 1.79
N ALA A 225 -18.66 8.10 1.37
CA ALA A 225 -17.65 7.36 2.12
C ALA A 225 -17.35 8.01 3.49
N CYS A 226 -17.36 9.35 3.57
CA CYS A 226 -17.23 10.05 4.85
C CYS A 226 -18.43 9.77 5.76
N LYS A 227 -19.66 9.82 5.24
CA LYS A 227 -20.88 9.49 5.99
C LYS A 227 -20.84 8.07 6.54
N HIS A 228 -20.33 7.11 5.76
CA HIS A 228 -20.17 5.73 6.21
C HIS A 228 -19.23 5.62 7.41
N ILE A 229 -18.06 6.25 7.34
CA ILE A 229 -17.08 6.27 8.45
C ILE A 229 -17.68 6.95 9.69
N ILE A 230 -18.36 8.09 9.51
CA ILE A 230 -19.02 8.82 10.61
C ILE A 230 -20.04 7.92 11.30
N GLY A 231 -20.95 7.31 10.53
CA GLY A 231 -21.96 6.40 11.08
C GLY A 231 -21.36 5.18 11.78
N ARG A 232 -20.26 4.62 11.27
CA ARG A 232 -19.52 3.53 11.95
C ARG A 232 -18.91 3.99 13.27
N LEU A 233 -18.26 5.16 13.31
CA LEU A 233 -17.67 5.71 14.55
C LEU A 233 -18.72 6.02 15.62
N GLU A 234 -19.89 6.54 15.22
CA GLU A 234 -20.97 6.88 16.16
C GLU A 234 -21.76 5.67 16.65
N SER A 235 -21.96 4.67 15.79
CA SER A 235 -22.75 3.47 16.14
C SER A 235 -21.95 2.45 16.96
N ASP A 236 -20.63 2.58 17.01
CA ASP A 236 -19.76 1.70 17.78
C ASP A 236 -19.68 2.12 19.26
N PRO A 237 -20.22 1.32 20.22
CA PRO A 237 -20.23 1.70 21.62
C PRO A 237 -18.83 1.76 22.25
N VAL A 238 -17.91 0.95 21.75
CA VAL A 238 -16.53 0.89 22.25
C VAL A 238 -15.80 2.18 21.87
N LEU A 239 -15.93 2.60 20.61
CA LEU A 239 -15.32 3.84 20.14
C LEU A 239 -16.03 5.08 20.72
N GLY A 240 -17.35 5.05 20.83
CA GLY A 240 -18.13 6.08 21.51
C GLY A 240 -17.68 6.29 22.96
N SER A 241 -17.29 5.21 23.66
CA SER A 241 -16.72 5.29 25.01
C SER A 241 -15.31 5.90 25.02
N LEU A 242 -14.46 5.59 24.04
CA LEU A 242 -13.14 6.23 23.90
C LEU A 242 -13.26 7.74 23.70
N VAL A 243 -14.19 8.17 22.84
CA VAL A 243 -14.45 9.61 22.61
C VAL A 243 -15.03 10.26 23.87
N SER A 244 -16.01 9.62 24.50
CA SER A 244 -16.70 10.17 25.68
C SER A 244 -15.80 10.28 26.92
N SER A 245 -14.80 9.42 27.04
CA SER A 245 -13.80 9.47 28.13
C SER A 245 -12.66 10.46 27.86
N GLY A 246 -12.57 11.02 26.66
CA GLY A 246 -11.45 11.88 26.25
C GLY A 246 -10.17 11.13 25.89
N ARG A 247 -10.18 9.78 25.91
CA ARG A 247 -9.03 8.98 25.47
C ARG A 247 -8.78 9.11 23.97
N LEU A 248 -9.85 9.28 23.17
CA LEU A 248 -9.78 9.52 21.73
C LEU A 248 -10.34 10.89 21.37
N ALA A 249 -9.52 11.76 20.80
CA ALA A 249 -9.98 12.94 20.08
C ALA A 249 -10.23 12.59 18.60
N VAL A 250 -11.38 12.97 18.05
CA VAL A 250 -11.62 12.91 16.60
C VAL A 250 -11.52 14.33 16.04
N ALA A 251 -10.54 14.55 15.17
CA ALA A 251 -10.31 15.81 14.48
C ALA A 251 -10.75 15.67 13.02
N ASN A 252 -11.95 16.16 12.72
CA ASN A 252 -12.54 16.14 11.40
C ASN A 252 -12.22 17.46 10.68
N ILE A 253 -11.34 17.41 9.68
CA ILE A 253 -10.73 18.59 9.07
C ILE A 253 -11.09 18.68 7.59
N TYR A 254 -11.73 19.77 7.23
CA TYR A 254 -12.01 20.15 5.85
C TYR A 254 -10.89 21.01 5.27
N ILE A 255 -10.45 20.70 4.05
CA ILE A 255 -9.24 21.29 3.43
C ILE A 255 -9.49 21.88 2.03
N ASP A 256 -10.75 22.01 1.63
CA ASP A 256 -11.15 22.56 0.33
C ASP A 256 -11.84 23.94 0.49
N GLU A 257 -12.15 24.60 -0.62
CA GLU A 257 -12.48 26.04 -0.64
C GLU A 257 -13.94 26.37 -0.28
N ASP A 258 -14.88 25.44 -0.45
CA ASP A 258 -16.32 25.69 -0.24
C ASP A 258 -16.71 25.67 1.24
N LEU A 259 -16.35 26.74 1.95
CA LEU A 259 -16.69 26.93 3.36
C LEU A 259 -18.19 27.11 3.60
N VAL A 260 -18.96 27.56 2.61
CA VAL A 260 -20.42 27.70 2.74
C VAL A 260 -21.04 26.32 2.88
N SER A 261 -20.74 25.41 1.95
CA SER A 261 -21.20 24.02 2.03
C SER A 261 -20.72 23.32 3.29
N TRP A 262 -19.48 23.58 3.73
CA TRP A 262 -18.97 23.03 4.98
C TRP A 262 -19.75 23.52 6.22
N HIS A 263 -20.02 24.82 6.33
CA HIS A 263 -20.79 25.37 7.45
C HIS A 263 -22.24 24.83 7.48
N GLU A 264 -22.89 24.71 6.31
CA GLU A 264 -24.26 24.15 6.23
C GLU A 264 -24.31 22.67 6.62
N TYR A 265 -23.24 21.93 6.36
CA TYR A 265 -23.11 20.51 6.65
C TYR A 265 -22.65 20.22 8.09
N LEU A 266 -22.21 21.23 8.85
CA LEU A 266 -21.66 21.07 10.20
C LEU A 266 -22.57 20.30 11.16
N LYS A 267 -23.89 20.46 11.01
CA LYS A 267 -24.94 19.76 11.80
C LYS A 267 -24.99 18.25 11.59
N GLU A 268 -24.39 17.75 10.51
CA GLU A 268 -24.31 16.32 10.20
C GLU A 268 -23.07 15.67 10.84
N TYR A 269 -22.15 16.49 11.37
CA TYR A 269 -20.99 15.99 12.10
C TYR A 269 -21.28 15.88 13.61
N PRO A 270 -20.71 14.89 14.31
CA PRO A 270 -20.94 14.74 15.74
C PRO A 270 -20.38 15.92 16.55
N ASP A 271 -21.21 16.51 17.43
CA ASP A 271 -20.85 17.67 18.25
C ASP A 271 -19.66 17.44 19.21
N ARG A 272 -19.38 16.18 19.54
CA ARG A 272 -18.27 15.79 20.43
C ARG A 272 -16.90 15.82 19.75
N TRP A 273 -16.86 15.97 18.43
CA TRP A 273 -15.62 15.98 17.66
C TRP A 273 -15.09 17.40 17.48
N TYR A 274 -13.80 17.49 17.18
CA TYR A 274 -13.19 18.72 16.69
C TYR A 274 -13.47 18.83 15.18
N ASN A 275 -14.64 19.37 14.83
CA ASN A 275 -14.99 19.66 13.45
C ASN A 275 -14.45 21.03 13.05
N GLY A 276 -13.52 21.06 12.11
CA GLY A 276 -12.89 22.29 11.67
C GLY A 276 -12.51 22.31 10.19
N TYR A 277 -12.01 23.46 9.77
CA TYR A 277 -11.48 23.68 8.43
C TYR A 277 -10.11 24.35 8.52
N ASP A 278 -9.31 24.20 7.47
CA ASP A 278 -8.04 24.92 7.30
C ASP A 278 -8.31 26.33 6.71
N PRO A 279 -8.23 27.41 7.51
CA PRO A 279 -8.61 28.74 7.05
C PRO A 279 -7.59 29.37 6.10
N SER A 280 -6.36 28.86 6.07
CA SER A 280 -5.26 29.40 5.25
C SER A 280 -4.86 28.48 4.10
N PHE A 281 -5.54 27.33 3.96
CA PHE A 281 -5.21 26.26 3.01
C PHE A 281 -3.77 25.73 3.15
N THR A 282 -3.12 25.98 4.30
CA THR A 282 -1.72 25.65 4.57
C THR A 282 -1.44 24.17 4.40
N ILE A 283 -2.38 23.29 4.74
CA ILE A 283 -2.24 21.84 4.58
C ILE A 283 -1.96 21.48 3.11
N ARG A 284 -2.64 22.15 2.17
CA ARG A 284 -2.46 21.95 0.72
C ARG A 284 -1.32 22.81 0.15
N THR A 285 -1.23 24.09 0.50
CA THR A 285 -0.22 25.01 -0.09
C THR A 285 1.19 24.64 0.32
N ASP A 286 1.38 24.26 1.59
CA ASP A 286 2.69 23.95 2.16
C ASP A 286 2.99 22.45 2.11
N LEU A 287 2.05 21.66 1.55
CA LEU A 287 2.13 20.21 1.41
C LEU A 287 2.43 19.52 2.76
N LEU A 288 1.71 19.92 3.81
CA LEU A 288 1.88 19.32 5.14
C LEU A 288 1.40 17.87 5.17
N TYR A 289 0.36 17.54 4.40
CA TYR A 289 -0.22 16.20 4.31
C TYR A 289 -0.44 15.78 2.85
N ASN A 290 -0.22 14.50 2.56
CA ASN A 290 -0.48 13.90 1.26
C ASN A 290 -1.94 13.42 1.14
N VAL A 291 -2.90 14.36 1.11
CA VAL A 291 -4.32 14.01 1.01
C VAL A 291 -4.72 13.84 -0.46
N ARG A 292 -4.62 12.60 -0.94
CA ARG A 292 -4.82 12.22 -2.35
C ARG A 292 -6.27 11.91 -2.68
N ALA A 293 -7.01 11.41 -1.71
CA ALA A 293 -8.44 11.15 -1.79
C ALA A 293 -9.10 11.46 -0.45
N ILE A 294 -10.40 11.73 -0.50
CA ILE A 294 -11.25 11.93 0.67
C ILE A 294 -12.25 10.76 0.70
N PRO A 295 -12.44 10.08 1.84
CA PRO A 295 -11.83 10.30 3.15
C PRO A 295 -10.34 9.90 3.23
N SER A 296 -9.55 10.58 4.07
CA SER A 296 -8.20 10.14 4.45
C SER A 296 -8.06 10.14 5.98
N LEU A 297 -7.53 9.05 6.53
CA LEU A 297 -7.52 8.78 7.97
C LEU A 297 -6.08 8.61 8.48
N TYR A 298 -5.78 9.29 9.58
CA TYR A 298 -4.54 9.16 10.33
C TYR A 298 -4.87 8.84 11.79
N LEU A 299 -4.18 7.86 12.37
CA LEU A 299 -4.25 7.58 13.81
C LEU A 299 -2.94 8.00 14.44
N LEU A 300 -3.01 8.82 15.47
CA LEU A 300 -1.88 9.39 16.17
C LEU A 300 -1.92 9.01 17.65
N ASP A 301 -0.74 8.89 18.27
CA ASP A 301 -0.62 8.75 19.73
C ASP A 301 -0.69 10.09 20.47
N ARG A 302 -0.43 10.05 21.78
CA ARG A 302 -0.47 11.20 22.69
C ARG A 302 0.47 12.32 22.25
N ASP A 303 1.66 11.96 21.78
CA ASP A 303 2.71 12.87 21.31
C ASP A 303 2.54 13.23 19.82
N LYS A 304 1.40 12.83 19.23
CA LYS A 304 1.05 12.99 17.82
C LYS A 304 2.01 12.27 16.87
N THR A 305 2.68 11.23 17.35
CA THR A 305 3.40 10.28 16.50
C THR A 305 2.40 9.50 15.67
N VAL A 306 2.66 9.38 14.37
CA VAL A 306 1.78 8.69 13.44
C VAL A 306 1.84 7.18 13.68
N LEU A 307 0.72 6.58 14.06
CA LEU A 307 0.54 5.13 14.19
C LEU A 307 0.00 4.52 12.90
N LEU A 308 -0.89 5.23 12.21
CA LEU A 308 -1.42 4.87 10.90
C LEU A 308 -1.47 6.12 10.02
N LYS A 309 -0.98 5.98 8.78
CA LYS A 309 -0.99 7.01 7.74
C LYS A 309 -1.90 6.60 6.59
N ASP A 310 -2.85 7.48 6.24
CA ASP A 310 -3.78 7.30 5.11
C ASP A 310 -4.36 5.88 5.02
N ALA A 311 -4.67 5.30 6.19
CA ALA A 311 -4.98 3.88 6.27
C ALA A 311 -6.42 3.59 5.82
N PRO A 312 -6.68 2.41 5.22
CA PRO A 312 -8.03 1.92 5.00
C PRO A 312 -8.83 1.93 6.30
N GLU A 313 -10.13 2.25 6.22
CA GLU A 313 -10.99 2.38 7.39
C GLU A 313 -10.93 1.13 8.29
N ASP A 314 -11.03 -0.07 7.74
CA ASP A 314 -11.02 -1.31 8.53
C ASP A 314 -9.75 -1.48 9.36
N ARG A 315 -8.60 -1.01 8.86
CA ARG A 315 -7.34 -1.04 9.61
C ARG A 315 -7.36 -0.04 10.77
N VAL A 316 -7.96 1.13 10.57
CA VAL A 316 -8.14 2.16 11.61
C VAL A 316 -9.08 1.65 12.70
N PHE A 317 -10.24 1.11 12.33
CA PHE A 317 -11.20 0.54 13.28
C PHE A 317 -10.60 -0.61 14.07
N ALA A 318 -9.87 -1.54 13.42
CA ALA A 318 -9.19 -2.62 14.12
C ALA A 318 -8.16 -2.10 15.15
N ALA A 319 -7.39 -1.07 14.81
CA ALA A 319 -6.43 -0.46 15.73
C ALA A 319 -7.13 0.23 16.92
N LEU A 320 -8.22 0.96 16.67
CA LEU A 320 -9.00 1.61 17.73
C LEU A 320 -9.65 0.59 18.69
N HIS A 321 -10.14 -0.54 18.18
CA HIS A 321 -10.63 -1.63 19.05
C HIS A 321 -9.53 -2.25 19.90
N ALA A 322 -8.33 -2.44 19.34
CA ALA A 322 -7.19 -2.95 20.11
C ALA A 322 -6.80 -1.98 21.23
N ILE A 323 -6.84 -0.67 20.97
CA ILE A 323 -6.60 0.39 21.97
C ILE A 323 -7.67 0.36 23.07
N ALA A 324 -8.94 0.19 22.71
CA ALA A 324 -10.02 0.15 23.69
C ALA A 324 -9.93 -1.04 24.66
N GLY A 325 -9.27 -2.13 24.24
CA GLY A 325 -8.98 -3.29 25.09
C GLY A 325 -7.83 -3.08 26.08
N GLN A 326 -7.09 -1.96 25.98
CA GLN A 326 -6.02 -1.55 26.89
C GLN A 326 -6.56 -0.61 27.96
#